data_AF-A0A428CUV9-F1
#
_entry.id   AF-A0A428CUV9-F1
#
_cell.length_a   1.000
_cell.length_b   1.000
_cell.length_c   1.000
_cell.angle_alpha   90.00
_cell.angle_beta   90.00
_cell.angle_gamma   90.00
#
_symmetry.space_group_name_H-M   'P 1'
#
loop_
_entity.id
_entity.type
_entity.pdbx_description
1 polymer ?
#
loop_
_entity_poly.entity_id
_entity_poly.type
_entity_poly.pdbx_seq_one_letter_code
_entity_poly.pdbx_strand_id
1 'polypeptide(L)'
;MKDLTFRQLQAYLLEHYQQSRTEEGLFIKLVEEIGEVAEVLNGRSGRKEGVQDSNEELAKELADIIHYTVAIAAINDIDLTKTIFDKDKKAAIKYQHERDLEKFLDAQS
;
A
#
# COMPACT_ATOMS: atom_id res chain seq x y z
N MET A 1 -18.40 8.46 2.74
CA MET A 1 -16.93 8.47 2.60
C MET A 1 -16.61 8.83 1.14
N LYS A 2 -15.45 9.41 0.83
CA LYS A 2 -15.02 9.67 -0.56
C LYS A 2 -14.10 8.54 -1.01
N ASP A 3 -14.15 8.18 -2.29
CA ASP A 3 -13.18 7.28 -2.87
C ASP A 3 -11.79 7.95 -2.93
N LEU A 4 -10.76 7.12 -2.79
CA LEU A 4 -9.36 7.54 -2.85
C LEU A 4 -8.63 6.70 -3.89
N THR A 5 -8.00 7.36 -4.85
CA THR A 5 -7.14 6.71 -5.85
C THR A 5 -5.67 6.87 -5.47
N PHE A 6 -4.81 5.96 -5.94
CA PHE A 6 -3.35 6.08 -5.77
C PHE A 6 -2.80 7.39 -6.34
N ARG A 7 -3.33 7.88 -7.47
CA ARG A 7 -2.91 9.17 -8.05
C ARG A 7 -3.21 10.34 -7.12
N GLN A 8 -4.40 10.35 -6.49
CA GLN A 8 -4.75 11.37 -5.51
C GLN A 8 -3.87 11.30 -4.26
N LEU A 9 -3.60 10.08 -3.77
CA LEU A 9 -2.73 9.89 -2.61
C LEU A 9 -1.28 10.31 -2.92
N GLN A 10 -0.73 9.94 -4.09
CA GLN A 10 0.60 10.39 -4.51
C GLN A 10 0.72 11.91 -4.58
N ALA A 11 -0.28 12.59 -5.16
CA ALA A 11 -0.28 14.06 -5.25
C ALA A 11 -0.28 14.71 -3.85
N TYR A 12 -1.13 14.21 -2.94
CA TYR A 12 -1.20 14.69 -1.56
C TYR A 12 0.12 14.48 -0.80
N LEU A 13 0.72 13.29 -0.92
CA LEU A 13 1.96 12.97 -0.21
C LEU A 13 3.18 13.68 -0.79
N LEU A 14 3.20 13.93 -2.11
CA LEU A 14 4.22 14.77 -2.72
C LEU A 14 4.18 16.19 -2.13
N GLU A 15 3.00 16.81 -2.05
CA GLU A 15 2.83 18.14 -1.46
C GLU A 15 3.36 18.17 -0.01
N HIS A 16 3.08 17.12 0.77
CA HIS A 16 3.45 17.03 2.18
C HIS A 16 4.96 16.77 2.41
N TYR A 17 5.60 15.96 1.57
CA TYR A 17 6.96 15.46 1.83
C TYR A 17 8.06 16.06 0.94
N GLN A 18 7.73 16.67 -0.20
CA GLN A 18 8.71 17.16 -1.18
C GLN A 18 9.79 18.11 -0.62
N GLN A 19 9.55 18.76 0.52
CA GLN A 19 10.51 19.70 1.15
C GLN A 19 11.07 19.22 2.49
N SER A 20 10.54 18.14 3.08
CA SER A 20 10.70 17.86 4.51
C SER A 20 11.29 16.50 4.84
N ARG A 21 11.26 15.53 3.91
CA ARG A 21 11.73 14.16 4.15
C ARG A 21 12.65 13.68 3.03
N THR A 22 13.62 12.85 3.40
CA THR A 22 14.46 12.11 2.46
C THR A 22 13.89 10.71 2.21
N GLU A 23 14.34 10.08 1.14
CA GLU A 23 14.01 8.70 0.78
C GLU A 23 14.35 7.73 1.91
N GLU A 24 15.53 7.87 2.51
CA GLU A 24 15.98 7.02 3.61
C GLU A 24 15.10 7.20 4.85
N GLY A 25 14.69 8.44 5.14
CA GLY A 25 13.80 8.74 6.26
C GLY A 25 12.43 8.09 6.10
N LEU A 26 11.85 8.14 4.90
CA LEU A 26 10.59 7.47 4.59
C LEU A 26 10.74 5.94 4.57
N PHE A 27 11.88 5.42 4.12
CA PHE A 27 12.16 3.98 4.14
C PHE A 27 12.28 3.43 5.56
N ILE A 28 12.94 4.15 6.47
CA ILE A 28 13.01 3.77 7.89
C ILE A 28 11.60 3.67 8.48
N LYS A 29 10.75 4.69 8.23
CA LYS A 29 9.35 4.66 8.66
C LYS A 29 8.60 3.46 8.09
N LEU A 30 8.72 3.17 6.79
CA LEU A 30 8.10 1.99 6.19
C LEU A 30 8.51 0.68 6.89
N VAL A 31 9.79 0.53 7.26
CA VAL A 31 10.28 -0.66 7.97
C VAL A 31 9.72 -0.75 9.39
N GLU A 32 9.56 0.38 10.08
CA GLU A 32 8.88 0.43 11.38
C GLU A 32 7.44 -0.09 11.27
N GLU A 33 6.65 0.41 10.30
CA GLU A 33 5.24 -0.03 10.12
C GLU A 33 5.12 -1.52 9.75
N ILE A 34 6.10 -2.06 9.00
CA ILE A 34 6.18 -3.51 8.73
C ILE A 34 6.39 -4.30 10.04
N GLY A 35 7.19 -3.77 10.96
CA GLY A 35 7.39 -4.32 12.30
C GLY A 35 6.10 -4.34 13.12
N GLU A 36 5.34 -3.25 13.09
CA GLU A 36 4.05 -3.12 13.80
C GLU A 36 3.01 -4.12 13.26
N VAL A 37 2.90 -4.26 11.93
CA VAL A 37 2.08 -5.32 11.31
C VAL A 37 2.51 -6.71 11.80
N ALA A 38 3.81 -6.99 11.87
CA ALA A 38 4.31 -8.28 12.33
C ALA A 38 3.95 -8.55 13.80
N GLU A 39 4.02 -7.53 14.67
CA GLU A 39 3.61 -7.63 16.07
C GLU A 39 2.11 -7.96 16.20
N VAL A 40 1.25 -7.25 15.46
CA VAL A 40 -0.20 -7.50 15.45
C VAL A 40 -0.53 -8.91 14.99
N LEU A 41 0.11 -9.39 13.91
CA LEU A 41 -0.11 -10.74 13.39
C LEU A 41 0.41 -11.84 14.33
N ASN A 42 1.55 -11.63 14.99
CA ASN A 42 2.08 -12.55 16.00
C ASN A 42 1.16 -12.61 17.22
N GLY A 43 0.63 -11.46 17.67
CA GLY A 43 -0.34 -11.38 18.76
C GLY A 43 -1.61 -12.20 18.51
N ARG A 44 -2.10 -12.21 17.26
CA ARG A 44 -3.25 -13.02 16.82
C ARG A 44 -2.99 -14.52 16.83
N SER A 45 -1.77 -14.93 16.44
CA SER A 45 -1.40 -16.35 16.35
C SER A 45 -1.31 -17.04 17.72
N GLY A 46 -1.24 -16.26 18.81
CA GLY A 46 -1.00 -16.75 20.18
C GLY A 46 -2.16 -16.70 21.19
N ARG A 47 -3.37 -16.20 20.85
CA ARG A 47 -4.47 -16.03 21.84
C ARG A 47 -5.86 -16.44 21.35
N LYS A 48 -6.68 -16.96 22.29
CA LYS A 48 -8.14 -17.24 22.16
C LYS A 48 -8.96 -15.94 22.34
N GLU A 49 -9.98 -15.77 21.50
CA GLU A 49 -11.16 -14.88 21.65
C GLU A 49 -10.90 -13.43 22.12
N GLY A 50 -10.41 -12.58 21.20
CA GLY A 50 -10.29 -11.12 21.36
C GLY A 50 -10.05 -10.38 20.02
N VAL A 51 -10.60 -10.92 18.93
CA VAL A 51 -10.19 -10.66 17.53
C VAL A 51 -10.54 -9.25 17.04
N GLN A 52 -11.51 -8.57 17.66
CA GLN A 52 -12.08 -7.33 17.12
C GLN A 52 -11.10 -6.15 17.18
N ASP A 53 -10.44 -5.92 18.32
CA ASP A 53 -9.43 -4.87 18.48
C ASP A 53 -8.23 -5.09 17.55
N SER A 54 -7.85 -6.35 17.34
CA SER A 54 -6.72 -6.68 16.47
C SER A 54 -6.95 -6.31 15.00
N ASN A 55 -8.20 -6.31 14.51
CA ASN A 55 -8.54 -5.96 13.12
C ASN A 55 -8.49 -4.45 12.89
N GLU A 56 -8.89 -3.64 13.86
CA GLU A 56 -8.76 -2.20 13.78
C GLU A 56 -7.29 -1.77 13.81
N GLU A 57 -6.49 -2.41 14.67
CA GLU A 57 -5.04 -2.19 14.74
C GLU A 57 -4.36 -2.60 13.44
N LEU A 58 -4.60 -3.82 12.94
CA LEU A 58 -4.04 -4.26 11.65
C LEU A 58 -4.43 -3.34 10.50
N ALA A 59 -5.65 -2.80 10.49
CA ALA A 59 -6.09 -1.89 9.45
C ALA A 59 -5.32 -0.56 9.47
N LYS A 60 -4.95 -0.06 10.65
CA LYS A 60 -4.11 1.14 10.81
C LYS A 60 -2.69 0.87 10.29
N GLU A 61 -2.07 -0.21 10.77
CA GLU A 61 -0.68 -0.52 10.38
C GLU A 61 -0.55 -0.82 8.87
N LEU A 62 -1.54 -1.50 8.27
CA LEU A 62 -1.58 -1.68 6.82
C LEU A 62 -1.78 -0.36 6.06
N ALA A 63 -2.55 0.58 6.62
CA ALA A 63 -2.72 1.91 6.03
C ALA A 63 -1.41 2.71 6.10
N ASP A 64 -0.63 2.58 7.19
CA ASP A 64 0.67 3.24 7.31
C ASP A 64 1.71 2.65 6.33
N ILE A 65 1.70 1.33 6.09
CA ILE A 65 2.49 0.71 5.02
C ILE A 65 2.13 1.30 3.64
N ILE A 66 0.83 1.43 3.34
CA ILE A 66 0.38 2.05 2.09
C ILE A 66 0.87 3.49 2.03
N HIS A 67 0.72 4.26 3.11
CA HIS A 67 1.12 5.66 3.20
C HIS A 67 2.60 5.85 2.87
N TYR A 68 3.51 5.15 3.55
CA TYR A 68 4.94 5.32 3.31
C TYR A 68 5.39 4.75 1.97
N THR A 69 4.78 3.65 1.50
CA THR A 69 5.06 3.10 0.17
C THR A 69 4.71 4.11 -0.93
N VAL A 70 3.54 4.74 -0.82
CA VAL A 70 3.08 5.73 -1.79
C VAL A 70 3.86 7.04 -1.67
N ALA A 71 4.23 7.45 -0.45
CA ALA A 71 5.08 8.63 -0.23
C ALA A 71 6.45 8.46 -0.91
N ILE A 72 7.10 7.29 -0.74
CA ILE A 72 8.37 6.98 -1.41
C ILE A 72 8.20 7.08 -2.91
N ALA A 73 7.16 6.45 -3.49
CA ALA A 73 6.90 6.55 -4.92
C ALA A 73 6.68 8.00 -5.38
N ALA A 74 5.94 8.78 -4.61
CA ALA A 74 5.62 10.17 -4.93
C ALA A 74 6.88 11.07 -4.98
N ILE A 75 7.73 11.03 -3.95
CA ILE A 75 8.93 11.90 -3.91
C ILE A 75 9.99 11.50 -4.96
N ASN A 76 9.94 10.26 -5.46
CA ASN A 76 10.84 9.72 -6.47
C ASN A 76 10.31 9.88 -7.92
N ASP A 77 9.20 10.60 -8.12
CA ASP A 77 8.54 10.72 -9.44
C ASP A 77 8.19 9.36 -10.09
N ILE A 78 7.81 8.38 -9.27
CA ILE A 78 7.38 7.07 -9.74
C ILE A 78 5.86 7.07 -9.93
N ASP A 79 5.38 6.83 -11.15
CA ASP A 79 3.96 6.54 -11.38
C ASP A 79 3.61 5.14 -10.84
N LEU A 80 3.19 5.08 -9.57
CA LEU A 80 2.88 3.82 -8.90
C LEU A 80 1.64 3.17 -9.50
N THR A 81 0.65 3.95 -9.91
CA THR A 81 -0.58 3.44 -10.55
C THR A 81 -0.22 2.69 -11.83
N LYS A 82 0.57 3.31 -12.72
CA LYS A 82 1.06 2.68 -13.94
C LYS A 82 1.91 1.44 -13.63
N THR A 83 2.81 1.55 -12.66
CA THR A 83 3.70 0.44 -12.27
C THR A 83 2.92 -0.78 -11.78
N ILE A 84 1.83 -0.59 -11.03
CA ILE A 84 0.94 -1.67 -10.59
C ILE A 84 0.30 -2.38 -11.79
N PHE A 85 -0.27 -1.62 -12.74
CA PHE A 85 -0.84 -2.20 -13.97
C PHE A 85 0.20 -2.97 -14.78
N ASP A 86 1.38 -2.38 -15.00
CA ASP A 86 2.45 -3.01 -15.78
C ASP A 86 2.94 -4.31 -15.14
N LYS A 87 3.06 -4.36 -13.81
CA LYS A 87 3.46 -5.58 -13.09
C LYS A 87 2.37 -6.65 -13.12
N ASP A 88 1.12 -6.27 -12.91
CA ASP A 88 -0.01 -7.21 -12.94
C ASP A 88 -0.16 -7.84 -14.33
N LYS A 89 -0.11 -7.04 -15.39
CA LYS A 89 -0.17 -7.50 -16.78
C LYS A 89 0.94 -8.49 -17.11
N LYS A 90 2.17 -8.22 -16.67
CA LYS A 90 3.30 -9.15 -16.82
C LYS A 90 3.08 -10.46 -16.04
N ALA A 91 2.54 -10.39 -14.83
CA ALA A 91 2.21 -11.56 -14.03
C ALA A 91 1.10 -12.40 -14.68
N ALA A 92 0.04 -11.77 -15.19
CA ALA A 92 -1.05 -12.44 -15.90
C ALA A 92 -0.53 -13.21 -17.13
N ILE A 93 0.37 -12.62 -17.92
CA ILE A 93 1.01 -13.33 -19.05
C ILE A 93 1.86 -14.50 -18.54
N LYS A 94 2.70 -14.26 -17.52
CA LYS A 94 3.63 -15.27 -16.99
C LYS A 94 2.91 -16.48 -16.41
N TYR A 95 1.82 -16.27 -15.71
CA TYR A 95 1.06 -17.32 -15.01
C TYR A 95 -0.23 -17.72 -15.73
N GLN A 96 -0.42 -17.25 -16.98
CA GLN A 96 -1.57 -17.59 -17.82
C GLN A 96 -2.93 -17.27 -17.17
N HIS A 97 -3.01 -16.14 -16.47
CA HIS A 97 -4.29 -15.66 -15.96
C HIS A 97 -5.15 -15.16 -17.11
N GLU A 98 -6.41 -15.59 -17.18
CA GLU A 98 -7.35 -15.18 -18.23
C GLU A 98 -7.64 -13.66 -18.18
N ARG A 99 -7.59 -13.09 -16.97
CA ARG A 99 -7.96 -11.70 -16.69
C ARG A 99 -6.87 -11.00 -15.88
N ASP A 100 -6.41 -9.86 -16.38
CA ASP A 100 -5.53 -8.92 -15.68
C ASP A 100 -6.36 -7.80 -15.01
N LEU A 101 -5.71 -6.97 -14.21
CA LEU A 101 -6.33 -5.88 -13.45
C LEU A 101 -7.06 -4.87 -14.34
N GLU A 102 -6.51 -4.56 -15.52
CA GLU A 102 -7.11 -3.63 -16.49
C GLU A 102 -8.46 -4.19 -16.97
N LYS A 103 -8.47 -5.43 -17.46
CA LYS A 103 -9.71 -6.14 -17.83
C LYS A 103 -10.66 -6.36 -16.65
N PHE A 104 -10.14 -6.42 -15.42
CA PHE A 104 -10.96 -6.49 -14.23
C PHE A 104 -11.81 -5.24 -14.04
N LEU A 105 -11.18 -4.07 -14.15
CA LEU A 105 -11.83 -2.77 -13.97
C LEU A 105 -12.75 -2.42 -15.16
N ASP A 106 -12.36 -2.75 -16.39
CA ASP A 106 -13.16 -2.47 -17.58
C ASP A 106 -14.55 -3.11 -17.54
N ALA A 107 -14.68 -4.32 -16.97
CA ALA A 107 -16.00 -4.98 -16.88
C ALA A 107 -16.86 -4.52 -15.69
N GLN A 108 -16.36 -3.58 -14.86
CA GLN A 108 -17.16 -2.92 -13.82
C GLN A 108 -17.61 -1.51 -14.24
N SER A 109 -17.15 -1.04 -15.40
CA SER A 109 -17.50 0.26 -16.00
C SER A 109 -18.76 0.15 -16.86
#